data_AF-U9TGL4-F1
#
_entry.id   AF-U9TGL4-F1
#
_cell.length_a   1.000
_cell.length_b   1.000
_cell.length_c   1.000
_cell.angle_alpha   90.00
_cell.angle_beta   90.00
_cell.angle_gamma   90.00
#
_symmetry.space_group_name_H-M   'P 1'
#
loop_
_entity.id
_entity.type
_entity.pdbx_description
1 polymer ?
#
loop_
_entity_poly.entity_id
_entity_poly.type
_entity_poly.pdbx_seq_one_letter_code
_entity_poly.pdbx_strand_id
1 'polypeptide(L)'
;MSLKNNILNDDEIFLKEFLKKFYRQVLKIENFTKYENILKEWVKDFLKYNEKSPEIILKLMKEHEEKENWFSSIIGFFYEHDIAI
;
A
#
# COMPACT_ATOMS: atom_id res chain seq x y z
N MET A 1 1.27 19.32 21.19
CA MET A 1 1.29 18.02 20.47
C MET A 1 2.67 17.87 19.86
N SER A 2 3.40 16.77 20.11
CA SER A 2 4.79 16.64 19.64
C SER A 2 4.86 16.35 18.14
N LEU A 3 5.94 16.75 17.47
CA LEU A 3 6.20 16.51 16.04
C LEU A 3 6.04 15.02 15.66
N LYS A 4 6.41 14.10 16.57
CA LYS A 4 6.24 12.66 16.38
C LYS A 4 4.77 12.23 16.27
N ASN A 5 3.86 12.87 17.02
CA ASN A 5 2.45 12.53 16.98
C ASN A 5 1.80 12.98 15.67
N ASN A 6 2.28 14.08 15.08
CA ASN A 6 1.77 14.56 13.80
C ASN A 6 2.23 13.66 12.64
N ILE A 7 3.50 13.23 12.63
CA ILE A 7 4.06 12.33 11.60
C ILE A 7 3.37 10.95 11.64
N LEU A 8 3.15 10.39 12.84
CA LEU A 8 2.45 9.11 13.00
C LEU A 8 1.03 9.16 12.43
N ASN A 9 0.34 10.28 12.63
CA ASN A 9 -1.02 10.47 12.15
C ASN A 9 -1.07 10.57 10.62
N ASP A 10 -0.11 11.26 10.00
CA ASP A 10 -0.04 11.42 8.54
C ASP A 10 0.27 10.08 7.83
N ASP A 11 1.20 9.30 8.37
CA ASP A 11 1.55 7.98 7.80
C ASP A 11 0.41 6.95 8.00
N GLU A 12 -0.32 7.00 9.12
CA GLU A 12 -1.50 6.16 9.34
C GLU A 12 -2.64 6.52 8.38
N ILE A 13 -2.89 7.82 8.16
CA ILE A 13 -3.86 8.30 7.16
C ILE A 13 -3.46 7.84 5.76
N PHE A 14 -2.17 7.96 5.42
CA PHE A 14 -1.63 7.48 4.15
C PHE A 14 -1.87 5.98 3.95
N LEU A 15 -1.54 5.14 4.95
CA LEU A 15 -1.74 3.69 4.87
C LEU A 15 -3.24 3.35 4.72
N LYS A 16 -4.11 3.99 5.51
CA LYS A 16 -5.57 3.79 5.41
C LYS A 16 -6.12 4.12 4.03
N GLU A 17 -5.67 5.24 3.45
CA GLU A 17 -6.09 5.63 2.10
C GLU A 17 -5.51 4.72 1.01
N PHE A 18 -4.27 4.24 1.17
CA PHE A 18 -3.69 3.23 0.29
C PHE A 18 -4.54 1.95 0.30
N LEU A 19 -4.77 1.34 1.48
CA LEU A 19 -5.50 0.08 1.62
C LEU A 19 -6.93 0.19 1.05
N LYS A 20 -7.63 1.26 1.37
CA LYS A 20 -8.99 1.52 0.87
C LYS A 20 -9.04 1.65 -0.65
N LYS A 21 -8.09 2.38 -1.25
CA LYS A 21 -8.07 2.56 -2.72
C LYS A 21 -7.57 1.32 -3.44
N PHE A 22 -6.56 0.63 -2.90
CA PHE A 22 -6.07 -0.63 -3.43
C PHE A 22 -7.20 -1.66 -3.48
N TYR A 23 -7.94 -1.84 -2.38
CA TYR A 23 -9.11 -2.72 -2.35
C TYR A 23 -10.17 -2.35 -3.39
N ARG A 24 -10.43 -1.05 -3.59
CA ARG A 24 -11.33 -0.57 -4.65
C ARG A 24 -10.82 -0.88 -6.04
N GLN A 25 -9.51 -0.86 -6.30
CA GLN A 25 -8.97 -1.28 -7.58
C GLN A 25 -9.17 -2.78 -7.78
N VAL A 26 -8.92 -3.58 -6.74
CA VAL A 26 -9.13 -5.03 -6.79
C VAL A 26 -10.58 -5.37 -7.15
N LEU A 27 -11.56 -4.70 -6.51
CA LEU A 27 -12.98 -4.92 -6.81
C LEU A 27 -13.41 -4.48 -8.22
N LYS A 28 -12.66 -3.58 -8.88
CA LYS A 28 -12.95 -3.10 -10.24
C LYS A 28 -12.34 -3.99 -11.32
N ILE A 29 -11.58 -5.02 -10.93
CA ILE A 29 -10.99 -5.95 -11.89
C ILE A 29 -12.13 -6.81 -12.46
N GLU A 30 -12.55 -6.48 -13.67
CA GLU A 30 -13.45 -7.32 -14.47
C GLU A 30 -12.67 -8.24 -15.42
N ASN A 31 -11.41 -7.92 -15.71
CA ASN A 31 -10.53 -8.66 -16.62
C ASN A 31 -9.26 -9.15 -15.93
N PHE A 32 -9.26 -10.42 -15.53
CA PHE A 32 -8.17 -11.10 -14.83
C PHE A 32 -6.91 -11.30 -15.69
N THR A 33 -6.93 -11.04 -17.00
CA THR A 33 -5.73 -11.25 -17.83
C THR A 33 -4.72 -10.10 -17.70
N LYS A 34 -5.15 -8.91 -17.26
CA LYS A 34 -4.29 -7.71 -17.17
C LYS A 34 -4.23 -7.09 -15.78
N TYR A 35 -4.87 -7.71 -14.80
CA TYR A 35 -5.09 -7.07 -13.50
C TYR A 35 -3.79 -6.77 -12.75
N GLU A 36 -2.80 -7.66 -12.83
CA GLU A 36 -1.49 -7.49 -12.16
C GLU A 36 -0.78 -6.24 -12.66
N ASN A 37 -0.74 -6.04 -13.98
CA ASN A 37 -0.14 -4.85 -14.58
C ASN A 37 -0.89 -3.57 -14.17
N ILE A 38 -2.23 -3.61 -14.17
CA ILE A 38 -3.07 -2.48 -13.76
C ILE A 38 -2.81 -2.13 -12.29
N LEU A 39 -2.77 -3.11 -11.39
CA LEU A 39 -2.49 -2.89 -9.98
C LEU A 39 -1.05 -2.37 -9.78
N LYS A 40 -0.07 -2.94 -10.48
CA LYS A 40 1.33 -2.52 -10.39
C LYS A 40 1.51 -1.06 -10.84
N GLU A 41 0.92 -0.66 -11.96
CA GLU A 41 0.92 0.72 -12.44
C GLU A 41 0.20 1.65 -11.46
N TRP A 42 -0.98 1.23 -10.97
CA TRP A 42 -1.72 2.02 -9.99
C TRP A 42 -0.94 2.25 -8.69
N VAL A 43 -0.25 1.23 -8.16
CA VAL A 43 0.59 1.36 -6.96
C VAL A 43 1.72 2.37 -7.21
N LYS A 44 2.39 2.31 -8.37
CA LYS A 44 3.45 3.27 -8.74
C LYS A 44 2.92 4.69 -8.83
N ASP A 45 1.79 4.90 -9.48
CA ASP A 45 1.17 6.22 -9.62
C ASP A 45 0.72 6.78 -8.26
N PHE A 46 0.13 5.93 -7.41
CA PHE A 46 -0.27 6.31 -6.06
C PHE A 46 0.95 6.76 -5.23
N LEU A 47 2.03 6.00 -5.26
CA LEU A 47 3.28 6.34 -4.55
C LEU A 47 3.89 7.64 -5.07
N LYS A 48 3.97 7.81 -6.39
CA LYS A 48 4.47 9.02 -7.03
C LYS A 48 3.64 10.25 -6.66
N TYR A 49 2.31 10.15 -6.69
CA TYR A 49 1.41 11.26 -6.34
C TYR A 49 1.56 11.69 -4.89
N ASN A 50 1.79 10.75 -3.97
CA ASN A 50 1.97 11.04 -2.56
C ASN A 50 3.43 11.34 -2.18
N GLU A 51 4.36 11.34 -3.14
CA GLU A 51 5.80 11.53 -2.92
C GLU A 51 6.38 10.53 -1.89
N LYS A 52 5.91 9.28 -1.95
CA LYS A 52 6.29 8.20 -1.03
C LYS A 52 7.01 7.08 -1.76
N SER A 53 7.89 6.41 -1.04
CA SER A 53 8.58 5.21 -1.53
C SER A 53 7.78 3.94 -1.17
N PRO A 54 7.82 2.88 -1.98
CA PRO A 54 7.06 1.65 -1.72
C PRO A 54 7.40 0.99 -0.38
N GLU A 55 8.63 1.16 0.11
CA GLU A 55 9.10 0.62 1.39
C GLU A 55 8.34 1.19 2.58
N ILE A 56 7.78 2.42 2.47
CA ILE A 56 7.00 3.01 3.56
C ILE A 56 5.72 2.20 3.83
N ILE A 57 5.07 1.68 2.79
CA ILE A 57 3.87 0.85 2.94
C ILE A 57 4.23 -0.43 3.68
N LEU A 58 5.32 -1.10 3.26
CA LEU A 58 5.78 -2.32 3.91
C LEU A 58 6.18 -2.08 5.37
N LYS A 59 6.85 -0.97 5.66
CA LYS A 59 7.22 -0.59 7.02
C LYS A 59 5.99 -0.38 7.88
N LEU A 60 5.06 0.46 7.43
CA LEU A 60 3.85 0.79 8.18
C LEU A 60 2.98 -0.45 8.42
N MET A 61 2.90 -1.36 7.46
CA MET A 61 2.17 -2.63 7.64
C MET A 61 2.86 -3.57 8.65
N LYS A 62 4.19 -3.68 8.63
CA LYS A 62 4.96 -4.51 9.58
C LYS A 62 4.92 -3.97 11.02
N GLU A 63 4.83 -2.65 11.17
CA GLU A 63 4.79 -1.96 12.45
C GLU A 63 3.36 -1.83 13.02
N HIS A 64 2.32 -2.10 12.23
CA HIS A 64 0.93 -1.99 12.64
C HIS A 64 0.54 -3.05 13.68
N GLU A 65 -0.36 -2.71 14.61
CA GLU A 65 -0.83 -3.62 15.67
C GLU A 65 -1.54 -4.87 15.11
N GLU A 66 -2.30 -4.69 14.03
CA GLU A 66 -3.01 -5.77 13.31
C GLU A 66 -2.14 -6.53 12.29
N LYS A 67 -0.80 -6.35 12.27
CA LYS A 67 0.10 -6.94 11.25
C LYS A 67 -0.08 -8.45 11.00
N GLU A 68 -0.54 -9.21 11.98
CA GLU A 68 -0.77 -10.66 11.84
C GLU A 68 -2.06 -10.96 11.04
N ASN A 69 -3.09 -10.12 11.19
CA ASN A 69 -4.33 -10.19 10.41
C ASN A 69 -4.20 -9.46 9.06
N TRP A 70 -3.36 -8.43 9.04
CA TRP A 70 -3.12 -7.56 7.90
C TRP A 70 -1.98 -8.12 7.06
N PHE A 71 -2.38 -8.99 6.12
CA PHE A 71 -1.76 -9.16 4.81
C PHE A 71 -0.47 -9.99 4.71
N SER A 72 -0.66 -11.28 4.48
CA SER A 72 0.25 -12.03 3.60
C SER A 72 0.12 -11.60 2.13
N SER A 73 -1.08 -11.21 1.66
CA SER A 73 -1.35 -11.01 0.23
C SER A 73 -0.80 -9.70 -0.37
N ILE A 74 -0.92 -8.55 0.30
CA ILE A 74 -0.32 -7.29 -0.21
C ILE A 74 1.21 -7.34 -0.10
N ILE A 75 1.75 -7.85 1.01
CA ILE A 75 3.20 -8.01 1.16
C ILE A 75 3.71 -8.98 0.09
N GLY A 76 3.03 -10.11 -0.13
CA GLY A 76 3.31 -11.06 -1.20
C GLY A 76 3.30 -10.39 -2.58
N PHE A 77 2.26 -9.63 -2.91
CA PHE A 77 2.16 -8.89 -4.17
C PHE A 77 3.34 -7.93 -4.39
N PHE A 78 3.81 -7.24 -3.35
CA PHE A 78 4.95 -6.32 -3.47
C PHE A 78 6.25 -7.06 -3.77
N TYR A 79 6.45 -8.24 -3.16
CA TYR A 79 7.61 -9.09 -3.42
C TYR A 79 7.54 -9.77 -4.80
N GLU A 80 6.39 -10.30 -5.19
CA GLU A 80 6.19 -11.00 -6.49
C GLU A 80 6.41 -10.09 -7.70
N HIS A 81 6.20 -8.79 -7.54
CA HIS A 81 6.26 -7.82 -8.63
C HIS A 81 7.42 -6.82 -8.55
N ASP A 82 8.42 -7.07 -7.69
CA ASP A 82 9.59 -6.21 -7.50
C ASP A 82 9.21 -4.74 -7.28
N ILE A 83 8.18 -4.49 -6.45
CA ILE A 83 7.67 -3.14 -6.20
C ILE A 83 8.53 -2.41 -5.16
N ALA A 84 9.08 -3.13 -4.19
CA ALA A 84 9.86 -2.59 -3.06
C ALA A 84 11.23 -3.27 -2.91
N ILE A 85 11.86 -3.62 -4.03
CA ILE A 85 13.20 -4.20 -4.13
C ILE A 85 14.13 -3.20 -4.82
#